data_AF-A0A157RKB8-F1
#
_entry.id   AF-A0A157RKB8-F1
#
_cell.length_a   1.000
_cell.length_b   1.000
_cell.length_c   1.000
_cell.angle_alpha   90.00
_cell.angle_beta   90.00
_cell.angle_gamma   90.00
#
_symmetry.space_group_name_H-M   'P 1'
#
loop_
_entity.id
_entity.type
_entity.pdbx_description
1 polymer ?
#
loop_
_entity_poly.entity_id
_entity_poly.type
_entity_poly.pdbx_seq_one_letter_code
_entity_poly.pdbx_strand_id
1 'polypeptide(L)'
;MIDTYQAVYDAVRSRIQGGDLSEAVRSAVSQEASGLSYAIESVRFEFAAAADAQRVAAHEAVRPSVLFRPSLSIDGDQWCALYGPDIQVGVAGFGDTPASAMTAFDAEWIRPAARGAQ
;
A
#
# COMPACT_ATOMS: atom_id res chain seq x y z
N MET A 1 32.78 -22.31 64.25
CA MET A 1 31.83 -21.23 63.85
C MET A 1 32.18 -20.56 62.52
N ILE A 2 33.44 -20.60 62.05
CA ILE A 2 33.83 -20.06 60.72
C ILE A 2 33.47 -21.01 59.57
N ASP A 3 33.54 -22.34 59.78
CA ASP A 3 33.28 -23.34 58.72
C ASP A 3 31.81 -23.42 58.29
N THR A 4 30.88 -23.15 59.21
CA THR A 4 29.44 -23.14 58.93
C THR A 4 29.04 -21.93 58.07
N TYR A 5 29.69 -20.78 58.27
CA TYR A 5 29.43 -19.59 57.45
C TYR A 5 29.94 -19.76 56.03
N GLN A 6 31.14 -20.35 55.86
CA GLN A 6 31.69 -20.64 54.54
C GLN A 6 30.83 -21.63 53.76
N ALA A 7 30.34 -22.70 54.40
CA ALA A 7 29.45 -23.66 53.74
C ALA A 7 28.13 -23.00 53.26
N VAL A 8 27.56 -22.10 54.07
CA VAL A 8 26.35 -21.34 53.69
C VAL A 8 26.66 -20.33 52.58
N TYR A 9 27.80 -19.64 52.66
CA TYR A 9 28.22 -18.67 51.66
C TYR A 9 28.52 -19.33 50.31
N ASP A 10 29.25 -20.43 50.28
CA ASP A 10 29.57 -21.19 49.08
C ASP A 10 28.31 -21.77 48.44
N ALA A 11 27.35 -22.24 49.25
CA ALA A 11 26.06 -22.71 48.74
C ALA A 11 25.26 -21.59 48.07
N VAL A 12 25.21 -20.40 48.67
CA VAL A 12 24.53 -19.22 48.10
C VAL A 12 25.24 -18.74 46.83
N ARG A 13 26.57 -18.68 46.86
CA ARG A 13 27.40 -18.26 45.72
C ARG A 13 27.29 -19.22 44.54
N SER A 14 27.30 -20.52 44.81
CA SER A 14 27.10 -21.58 43.81
C SER A 14 25.72 -21.46 43.15
N ARG A 15 24.68 -21.17 43.93
CA ARG A 15 23.32 -20.97 43.41
C ARG A 15 23.16 -19.74 42.52
N ILE A 16 23.88 -18.66 42.84
CA ILE A 16 23.84 -17.41 42.06
C ILE A 16 24.70 -17.53 40.80
N GLN A 17 25.82 -18.28 40.83
CA GLN A 17 26.65 -18.52 39.65
C GLN A 17 25.98 -19.47 38.63
N GLY A 18 25.11 -20.37 39.07
CA GLY A 18 24.41 -21.31 38.18
C GLY A 18 23.17 -20.76 37.47
N GLY A 19 22.70 -19.56 37.84
CA GLY A 19 21.52 -18.93 37.23
C GLY A 19 21.88 -17.60 36.60
N ASP A 20 21.99 -17.56 35.26
CA ASP A 20 22.12 -16.30 34.54
C ASP A 20 20.75 -15.61 34.46
N LEU A 21 20.39 -14.92 35.55
CA LEU A 21 19.18 -14.10 35.63
C LEU A 21 19.10 -13.10 34.47
N SER A 22 20.24 -12.59 34.00
CA SER A 22 20.29 -11.65 32.90
C SER A 22 19.90 -12.31 31.57
N GLU A 23 20.33 -13.54 31.34
CA GLU A 23 19.93 -14.34 30.19
C GLU A 23 18.45 -14.72 30.25
N ALA A 24 17.94 -15.13 31.43
CA ALA A 24 16.53 -15.45 31.62
C ALA A 24 15.62 -14.23 31.36
N VAL A 25 15.97 -13.07 31.90
CA VAL A 25 15.25 -11.81 31.66
C VAL A 25 15.36 -11.39 30.19
N ARG A 26 16.56 -11.47 29.59
CA ARG A 26 16.75 -11.15 28.17
C ARG A 26 15.95 -12.09 27.27
N SER A 27 15.91 -13.38 27.57
CA SER A 27 15.16 -14.38 26.81
C SER A 27 13.66 -14.09 26.85
N ALA A 28 13.11 -13.83 28.04
CA ALA A 28 11.70 -13.47 28.20
C ALA A 28 11.34 -12.18 27.45
N VAL A 29 12.17 -11.13 27.56
CA VAL A 29 11.96 -9.86 26.84
C VAL A 29 12.08 -10.05 25.33
N SER A 30 13.07 -10.82 24.85
CA SER A 30 13.23 -11.10 23.42
C SER A 30 12.07 -11.90 22.85
N GLN A 31 11.52 -12.85 23.60
CA GLN A 31 10.37 -13.66 23.18
C GLN A 31 9.11 -12.79 23.00
N GLU A 32 8.83 -11.91 23.96
CA GLU A 32 7.70 -10.95 23.87
C GLU A 32 7.92 -9.91 22.78
N ALA A 33 9.14 -9.37 22.66
CA ALA A 33 9.48 -8.39 21.61
C ALA A 33 9.35 -8.98 20.19
N SER A 34 9.62 -10.27 20.02
CA SER A 34 9.46 -10.98 18.75
C SER A 34 7.98 -11.10 18.36
N GLY A 35 7.10 -11.38 19.34
CA GLY A 35 5.65 -11.39 19.14
C GLY A 35 5.11 -10.02 18.73
N LEU A 36 5.58 -8.96 19.40
CA LEU A 36 5.24 -7.57 19.05
C LEU A 36 5.72 -7.19 17.64
N SER A 37 6.95 -7.59 17.28
CA SER A 37 7.49 -7.33 15.94
C SER A 37 6.63 -7.98 14.85
N TYR A 38 6.19 -9.23 15.07
CA TYR A 38 5.33 -9.93 14.13
C TYR A 38 3.96 -9.26 14.00
N ALA A 39 3.32 -8.93 15.13
CA ALA A 39 2.02 -8.27 15.13
C ALA A 39 2.07 -6.88 14.45
N ILE A 40 3.14 -6.12 14.65
CA ILE A 40 3.34 -4.84 13.97
C ILE A 40 3.46 -5.05 12.46
N GLU A 41 4.22 -6.06 12.03
CA GLU A 41 4.41 -6.33 10.61
C GLU A 41 3.12 -6.82 9.94
N SER A 42 2.35 -7.70 10.58
CA SER A 42 1.08 -8.16 10.05
C SER A 42 0.08 -7.01 9.87
N VAL A 43 -0.02 -6.11 10.86
CA VAL A 43 -0.88 -4.92 10.74
C VAL A 43 -0.42 -3.99 9.62
N ARG A 44 0.89 -3.79 9.44
CA ARG A 44 1.42 -2.95 8.35
C ARG A 44 1.08 -3.51 6.98
N PHE A 45 1.24 -4.82 6.80
CA PHE A 45 0.90 -5.50 5.55
C PHE A 45 -0.59 -5.32 5.21
N GLU A 46 -1.46 -5.58 6.17
CA GLU A 46 -2.91 -5.41 6.00
C GLU A 46 -3.28 -3.96 5.68
N PHE A 47 -2.70 -3.00 6.41
CA PHE A 47 -2.95 -1.58 6.16
C PHE A 47 -2.48 -1.14 4.77
N ALA A 48 -1.32 -1.61 4.33
CA ALA A 48 -0.81 -1.32 2.99
C ALA A 48 -1.74 -1.88 1.90
N ALA A 49 -2.18 -3.13 2.04
CA ALA A 49 -3.11 -3.75 1.10
C ALA A 49 -4.46 -3.02 1.05
N ALA A 50 -5.00 -2.61 2.21
CA ALA A 50 -6.24 -1.84 2.28
C ALA A 50 -6.09 -0.44 1.66
N ALA A 51 -4.96 0.23 1.90
CA ALA A 51 -4.66 1.53 1.32
C ALA A 51 -4.55 1.47 -0.20
N ASP A 52 -3.91 0.43 -0.76
CA ASP A 52 -3.82 0.25 -2.21
C ASP A 52 -5.18 -0.03 -2.84
N ALA A 53 -6.01 -0.88 -2.23
CA ALA A 53 -7.37 -1.13 -2.71
C ALA A 53 -8.21 0.16 -2.73
N GLN A 54 -8.13 0.96 -1.66
CA GLN A 54 -8.86 2.22 -1.56
C GLN A 54 -8.33 3.25 -2.58
N ARG A 55 -7.02 3.29 -2.81
CA ARG A 55 -6.41 4.18 -3.81
C ARG A 55 -6.88 3.86 -5.22
N VAL A 56 -6.92 2.58 -5.58
CA VAL A 56 -7.43 2.14 -6.89
C VAL A 56 -8.92 2.46 -7.03
N ALA A 57 -9.73 2.10 -6.03
CA ALA A 57 -11.17 2.39 -6.06
C ALA A 57 -11.47 3.89 -6.16
N ALA A 58 -10.77 4.71 -5.38
CA ALA A 58 -10.90 6.16 -5.42
C ALA A 58 -10.48 6.72 -6.78
N HIS A 59 -9.36 6.24 -7.35
CA HIS A 59 -8.90 6.63 -8.68
C HIS A 59 -9.93 6.31 -9.75
N GLU A 60 -10.46 5.07 -9.79
CA GLU A 60 -11.47 4.66 -10.75
C GLU A 60 -12.76 5.49 -10.64
N ALA A 61 -13.19 5.82 -9.41
CA ALA A 61 -14.39 6.61 -9.16
C ALA A 61 -14.29 8.07 -9.64
N VAL A 62 -13.07 8.62 -9.74
CA VAL A 62 -12.82 10.01 -10.16
C VAL A 62 -12.26 10.12 -11.57
N ARG A 63 -12.24 9.04 -12.35
CA ARG A 63 -11.79 9.06 -13.75
C ARG A 63 -12.61 10.07 -14.56
N PRO A 64 -11.99 10.87 -15.45
CA PRO A 64 -12.70 11.81 -16.30
C PRO A 64 -13.89 11.18 -17.05
N SER A 65 -13.72 9.97 -17.57
CA SER A 65 -14.76 9.20 -18.27
C SER A 65 -15.99 8.88 -17.39
N VAL A 66 -15.80 8.69 -16.08
CA VAL A 66 -16.88 8.46 -15.11
C VAL A 66 -17.60 9.77 -14.76
N LEU A 67 -16.83 10.85 -14.55
CA LEU A 67 -17.37 12.14 -14.11
C LEU A 67 -18.09 12.89 -15.24
N PHE A 68 -17.48 12.97 -16.41
CA PHE A 68 -17.98 13.76 -17.53
C PHE A 68 -18.88 12.96 -18.48
N ARG A 69 -18.81 11.63 -18.42
CA ARG A 69 -19.68 10.70 -19.16
C ARG A 69 -19.68 11.02 -20.67
N PRO A 70 -18.54 10.88 -21.37
CA PRO A 70 -18.46 11.15 -22.79
C PRO A 70 -19.46 10.29 -23.57
N SER A 71 -19.99 10.84 -24.65
CA SER A 71 -20.84 10.10 -25.59
C SER A 71 -20.02 9.02 -26.29
N LEU A 72 -20.51 7.78 -26.24
CA LEU A 72 -19.92 6.63 -26.94
C LEU A 72 -20.64 6.39 -28.27
N SER A 73 -19.89 6.37 -29.36
CA SER A 73 -20.37 6.01 -30.69
C SER A 73 -19.35 5.15 -31.42
N ILE A 74 -19.77 4.48 -32.49
CA ILE A 74 -18.86 3.77 -33.40
C ILE A 74 -18.48 4.74 -34.53
N ASP A 75 -17.19 4.95 -34.74
CA ASP A 75 -16.63 5.73 -35.84
C ASP A 75 -15.70 4.83 -36.67
N GLY A 76 -16.13 4.49 -37.89
CA GLY A 76 -15.45 3.49 -38.71
C GLY A 76 -15.46 2.10 -38.08
N ASP A 77 -14.28 1.61 -37.70
CA ASP A 77 -14.04 0.31 -37.09
C ASP A 77 -13.80 0.38 -35.56
N GLN A 78 -13.79 1.57 -34.98
CA GLN A 78 -13.43 1.80 -33.59
C GLN A 78 -14.56 2.47 -32.80
N TRP A 79 -14.52 2.29 -31.49
CA TRP A 79 -15.31 3.07 -30.55
C TRP A 79 -14.68 4.44 -30.35
N CYS A 80 -15.51 5.47 -30.35
CA CYS A 80 -15.16 6.85 -30.07
C CYS A 80 -15.89 7.29 -28.80
N ALA A 81 -15.13 7.74 -27.80
CA ALA A 81 -15.62 8.41 -26.60
C ALA A 81 -15.38 9.91 -26.74
N LEU A 82 -16.44 10.67 -26.99
CA LEU A 82 -16.36 12.12 -27.25
C LEU A 82 -16.96 12.91 -26.09
N TYR A 83 -16.22 13.91 -25.61
CA TYR A 83 -16.74 14.98 -24.77
C TYR A 83 -16.53 16.33 -25.44
N GLY A 84 -17.61 16.93 -25.95
CA GLY A 84 -17.60 18.19 -26.68
C GLY A 84 -18.62 18.21 -27.83
N PRO A 85 -18.72 19.33 -28.56
CA PRO A 85 -19.64 19.45 -29.68
C PRO A 85 -19.24 18.56 -30.88
N ASP A 86 -17.95 18.41 -31.12
CA ASP A 86 -17.37 17.58 -32.18
C ASP A 86 -15.94 17.15 -31.81
N ILE A 87 -15.35 16.27 -32.63
CA ILE A 87 -14.00 15.72 -32.43
C ILE A 87 -12.90 16.79 -32.61
N GLN A 88 -13.19 17.90 -33.30
CA GLN A 88 -12.18 18.94 -33.59
C GLN A 88 -11.97 19.90 -32.42
N VAL A 89 -13.04 20.16 -31.66
CA VAL A 89 -13.06 21.12 -30.53
C VAL A 89 -13.11 20.40 -29.18
N GLY A 90 -13.63 19.17 -29.16
CA GLY A 90 -13.76 18.35 -27.96
C GLY A 90 -12.54 17.50 -27.62
N VAL A 91 -12.65 16.77 -26.51
CA VAL A 91 -11.71 15.70 -26.14
C VAL A 91 -12.31 14.38 -26.62
N ALA A 92 -11.56 13.64 -27.44
CA ALA A 92 -11.99 12.36 -27.97
C ALA A 92 -10.95 11.28 -27.68
N GLY A 93 -11.43 10.08 -27.34
CA GLY A 93 -10.62 8.87 -27.21
C GLY A 93 -11.14 7.78 -28.13
N PHE A 94 -10.23 7.01 -28.74
CA PHE A 94 -10.58 5.95 -29.69
C PHE A 94 -10.04 4.58 -29.24
N GLY A 95 -10.73 3.51 -29.61
CA GLY A 95 -10.20 2.15 -29.47
C GLY A 95 -11.17 1.04 -29.89
N ASP A 96 -10.67 -0.18 -30.00
CA ASP A 96 -11.43 -1.34 -30.50
C ASP A 96 -12.61 -1.77 -29.60
N THR A 97 -12.66 -1.28 -28.35
CA THR A 97 -13.71 -1.59 -27.38
C THR A 97 -14.16 -0.30 -26.67
N PRO A 98 -15.37 -0.25 -26.09
CA PRO A 98 -15.81 0.89 -25.30
C PRO A 98 -14.84 1.21 -24.14
N ALA A 99 -14.27 0.17 -23.51
CA ALA A 99 -13.33 0.33 -22.40
C ALA A 99 -11.98 0.94 -22.84
N SER A 100 -11.46 0.52 -24.01
CA SER A 100 -10.24 1.12 -24.56
C SER A 100 -10.47 2.56 -25.01
N ALA A 101 -11.61 2.87 -25.63
CA ALA A 101 -11.98 4.24 -25.98
C ALA A 101 -12.10 5.17 -24.76
N MET A 102 -12.74 4.72 -23.67
CA MET A 102 -12.81 5.48 -22.41
C MET A 102 -11.43 5.70 -21.77
N THR A 103 -10.55 4.70 -21.86
CA THR A 103 -9.18 4.82 -21.33
C THR A 103 -8.32 5.78 -22.16
N ALA A 104 -8.47 5.75 -23.49
CA ALA A 104 -7.85 6.74 -24.37
C ALA A 104 -8.37 8.16 -24.09
N PHE A 105 -9.66 8.30 -23.85
CA PHE A 105 -10.27 9.57 -23.45
C PHE A 105 -9.67 10.12 -22.16
N ASP A 106 -9.54 9.29 -21.12
CA ASP A 106 -8.95 9.71 -19.84
C ASP A 106 -7.49 10.18 -20.00
N ALA A 107 -6.73 9.54 -20.90
CA ALA A 107 -5.36 9.92 -21.21
C ALA A 107 -5.30 11.26 -21.96
N GLU A 108 -6.19 11.50 -22.93
CA GLU A 108 -6.28 12.77 -23.64
C GLU A 108 -6.77 13.91 -22.74
N TRP A 109 -7.64 13.63 -21.77
CA TRP A 109 -8.15 14.63 -20.83
C TRP A 109 -7.05 15.32 -20.02
N ILE A 110 -6.04 14.56 -19.59
CA ILE A 110 -4.92 15.08 -18.79
C ILE A 110 -3.78 15.64 -19.64
N ARG A 111 -3.84 15.45 -20.97
CA ARG A 111 -2.81 15.91 -21.88
C ARG A 111 -2.80 17.45 -21.90
N PRO A 112 -1.65 18.10 -21.70
CA PRO A 112 -1.55 19.54 -21.88
C PRO A 112 -1.94 19.92 -23.31
N ALA A 113 -2.75 20.97 -23.46
CA ALA A 113 -2.99 21.55 -24.77
C ALA A 113 -1.64 21.87 -25.42
N ALA A 114 -1.42 21.38 -26.64
CA ALA A 114 -0.24 21.72 -27.41
C ALA A 114 -0.23 23.26 -27.55
N ARG A 115 0.67 23.92 -26.82
CA ARG A 115 0.91 25.35 -27.04
C ARG A 115 1.35 25.47 -28.50
N GLY A 116 0.51 26.09 -29.33
CA GLY A 116 0.84 26.36 -30.71
C GLY A 116 2.22 26.99 -30.77
N ALA A 117 3.07 26.43 -31.63
CA ALA A 117 4.25 27.12 -32.11
C ALA A 117 3.79 28.49 -32.61
N GLN A 118 4.17 29.54 -31.88
CA GLN A 118 4.12 30.92 -32.35
C GLN A 118 5.43 31.22 -33.05
#